data_AF-A0A1M6F065-F1
#
_entry.id   AF-A0A1M6F065-F1
#
_cell.length_a   1.000
_cell.length_b   1.000
_cell.length_c   1.000
_cell.angle_alpha   90.00
_cell.angle_beta   90.00
_cell.angle_gamma   90.00
#
_symmetry.space_group_name_H-M   'P 1'
#
loop_
_entity.id
_entity.type
_entity.pdbx_description
1 polymer ?
#
loop_
_entity_poly.entity_id
_entity_poly.type
_entity_poly.pdbx_seq_one_letter_code
_entity_poly.pdbx_strand_id
1 'polypeptide(L)' 'MKKVQKPSTALFPVPSILVTTISEGRPNIITLAWVGTVCSSPPMLSVSLRP' A
#
# COMPACT_ATOMS: atom_id res chain seq x y z
N MET A 1 -31.92 0.27 -4.60
CA MET A 1 -31.68 -1.18 -4.80
C MET A 1 -30.18 -1.43 -4.73
N LYS A 2 -29.70 -2.34 -3.87
CA LYS A 2 -28.26 -2.67 -3.80
C LYS A 2 -27.85 -3.39 -5.08
N LYS A 3 -26.70 -3.04 -5.65
CA LYS A 3 -26.11 -3.75 -6.80
C LYS A 3 -25.06 -4.74 -6.29
N VAL A 4 -25.19 -6.01 -6.68
CA VAL A 4 -24.15 -7.01 -6.44
C VAL A 4 -23.06 -6.82 -7.49
N GLN A 5 -21.83 -6.61 -7.05
CA GLN A 5 -20.66 -6.54 -7.93
C GLN A 5 -19.86 -7.84 -7.86
N LYS A 6 -19.12 -8.15 -8.92
CA LYS A 6 -18.15 -9.26 -8.91
C LYS A 6 -17.04 -8.95 -7.90
N PRO A 7 -16.46 -9.95 -7.20
CA PRO A 7 -15.31 -9.73 -6.34
C PRO A 7 -14.19 -9.00 -7.07
N SER A 8 -13.59 -8.00 -6.43
CA SER A 8 -12.46 -7.25 -6.96
C SER A 8 -11.53 -6.82 -5.83
N THR A 9 -10.31 -6.41 -6.20
CA THR A 9 -9.33 -5.81 -5.29
C THR A 9 -9.54 -4.31 -5.10
N ALA A 10 -10.63 -3.74 -5.63
CA ALA A 10 -10.92 -2.34 -5.51
C ALA A 10 -11.44 -2.02 -4.10
N LEU A 11 -10.66 -1.24 -3.35
CA LEU A 11 -11.00 -0.71 -2.04
C LEU A 11 -10.98 0.81 -2.12
N PHE A 12 -11.98 1.47 -1.52
CA PHE A 12 -12.06 2.94 -1.52
C PHE A 12 -12.53 3.46 -0.15
N PRO A 13 -11.89 4.51 0.39
CA PRO A 13 -10.65 5.11 -0.09
C PRO A 13 -9.43 4.20 0.17
N VAL A 14 -8.38 4.40 -0.60
CA VAL A 14 -7.03 3.88 -0.32
C VAL A 14 -6.06 5.08 -0.23
N PRO A 15 -5.00 4.98 0.58
CA PRO A 15 -4.01 6.05 0.65
C PRO A 15 -3.22 6.16 -0.67
N SER A 16 -2.62 7.33 -0.92
CA SER A 16 -1.64 7.53 -1.98
C SER A 16 -0.28 7.77 -1.32
N ILE A 17 0.57 6.74 -1.29
CA ILE A 17 1.85 6.77 -0.55
C ILE A 17 3.01 6.62 -1.53
N LEU A 18 4.05 7.45 -1.33
CA LEU A 18 5.32 7.34 -2.03
C LEU A 18 6.32 6.58 -1.14
N VAL A 19 6.73 5.40 -1.58
CA VAL A 19 7.78 4.62 -0.92
C VAL A 19 9.10 4.86 -1.65
N THR A 20 10.09 5.36 -0.91
CA THR A 20 11.43 5.60 -1.43
C THR A 20 12.41 4.56 -0.90
N THR A 21 13.35 4.13 -1.72
CA THR A 21 14.44 3.24 -1.32
C THR A 21 15.76 3.72 -1.92
N ILE A 22 16.89 3.28 -1.36
CA ILE A 22 18.20 3.40 -1.97
C ILE A 22 18.77 1.99 -2.05
N SER A 23 19.14 1.55 -3.25
CA SER A 23 19.82 0.27 -3.47
C SER A 23 21.11 0.52 -4.24
N GLU A 24 22.24 0.06 -3.73
CA GLU A 24 23.56 0.26 -4.36
C GLU A 24 23.85 1.74 -4.70
N GLY A 25 23.44 2.66 -3.82
CA GLY A 25 23.59 4.11 -4.04
C GLY A 25 22.64 4.71 -5.08
N ARG A 26 21.74 3.93 -5.68
CA ARG A 26 20.72 4.40 -6.61
C ARG A 26 19.38 4.63 -5.89
N PRO A 27 18.86 5.86 -5.82
CA PRO A 27 17.55 6.14 -5.24
C PRO A 27 16.43 5.64 -6.17
N ASN A 28 15.34 5.17 -5.58
CA ASN A 28 14.12 4.78 -6.29
C ASN A 28 12.88 5.23 -5.52
N ILE A 29 11.78 5.42 -6.25
CA ILE A 29 10.48 5.81 -5.70
C ILE A 29 9.35 5.08 -6.41
N ILE A 30 8.39 4.58 -5.65
CA ILE A 30 7.18 3.93 -6.18
C ILE A 30 5.93 4.46 -5.47
N THR A 31 4.81 4.53 -6.19
CA THR A 31 3.51 4.87 -5.62
C THR A 31 2.77 3.59 -5.21
N LEU A 32 2.31 3.52 -3.96
CA LEU A 32 1.55 2.39 -3.43
C LEU A 32 0.21 2.84 -2.83
N ALA A 33 -0.80 2.03 -3.09
CA ALA A 33 -2.11 2.09 -2.42
C ALA A 33 -2.28 1.03 -1.33
N TRP A 34 -1.53 -0.07 -1.41
CA TRP A 34 -1.61 -1.21 -0.49
C TRP A 34 -0.60 -1.05 0.64
N VAL A 35 -0.92 -0.12 1.53
CA VAL A 35 -0.13 0.20 2.72
C VAL A 35 -1.08 0.44 3.89
N GLY A 36 -0.77 -0.10 5.06
CA GLY A 36 -1.63 0.05 6.23
C GLY A 36 -0.88 -0.04 7.56
N THR A 37 -1.43 0.61 8.59
CA THR A 37 -0.98 0.48 9.98
C THR A 37 -1.30 -0.91 10.51
N VAL A 38 -0.29 -1.62 11.01
CA VAL A 38 -0.44 -2.98 11.53
C VAL A 38 -0.79 -2.97 13.01
N CYS A 39 -0.03 -2.22 13.82
CA CYS A 39 -0.27 -2.09 15.26
C CYS A 39 0.39 -0.82 15.80
N SER A 40 0.00 -0.43 17.02
CA SER A 40 0.52 0.76 17.70
C SER A 40 1.75 0.50 18.57
N SER A 41 1.98 -0.73 19.04
CA SER A 41 3.12 -1.07 19.91
C SER A 41 3.69 -2.46 19.59
N PRO A 42 4.94 -2.55 19.09
CA PRO A 42 5.67 -1.44 18.49
C PRO A 42 4.90 -0.87 17.28
N PRO A 43 5.01 0.43 16.97
CA PRO A 43 4.31 1.01 15.81
C PRO A 43 4.85 0.40 14.51
N MET A 44 3.96 -0.19 13.70
CA MET A 44 4.35 -0.90 12.47
C MET A 44 3.42 -0.56 11.29
N LEU A 45 3.99 -0.59 10.09
CA LEU A 45 3.29 -0.49 8.80
C LEU A 45 3.58 -1.74 7.97
N SER A 46 2.61 -2.18 7.17
CA SER A 46 2.82 -3.17 6.11
C SER A 46 2.81 -2.48 4.74
N VAL A 47 3.67 -2.97 3.84
CA VAL A 47 3.70 -2.56 2.42
C VAL A 47 3.63 -3.82 1.55
N SER A 48 2.73 -3.86 0.58
CA SER A 48 2.65 -4.97 -0.38
C SER A 48 3.37 -4.59 -1.67
N LEU A 49 4.48 -5.30 -1.96
CA LEU A 49 5.32 -5.10 -3.15
C LEU A 49 5.13 -6.26 -4.12
N ARG A 50 5.11 -5.95 -5.42
CA ARG A 50 5.21 -6.98 -6.47
C ARG A 50 6.69 -7.23 -6.77
N PRO A 51 7.14 -8.50 -6.89
CA PRO A 51 8.50 -8.84 -7.31
C PRO A 51 8.84 -8.33 -8.71
#